data_AF-A0A2Z7C6G5-F1
#
_entry.id   AF-A0A2Z7C6G5-F1
#
_cell.length_a   1.000
_cell.length_b   1.000
_cell.length_c   1.000
_cell.angle_alpha   90.00
_cell.angle_beta   90.00
_cell.angle_gamma   90.00
#
_symmetry.space_group_name_H-M   'P 1'
#
loop_
_entity.id
_entity.type
_entity.pdbx_description
1 polymer ?
#
loop_
_entity_poly.entity_id
_entity_poly.type
_entity_poly.pdbx_seq_one_letter_code
_entity_poly.pdbx_strand_id
1 'polypeptide(L)'
;MHIEVFSIFVFLYSAAMPATTLSVSLSFNFTSFGSYENNRFIKPTGDAYISPQGIQLTPNEFNVSQVEAVGLATYIDPLHLWDNSSGNLCDFATHFSFVIDSRGRRYFADGITFFFAPVNYSIKPTARGGSMGMNTGFANSSAEPFFAVEFDTFRNPLLDQFIIWAHM
;
A
#
# COMPACT_ATOMS: atom_id res chain seq x y z
N MET A 1 3.56 0.69 -16.81
CA MET A 1 4.26 1.67 -15.96
C MET A 1 5.06 0.88 -14.95
N HIS A 2 6.24 1.34 -14.57
CA HIS A 2 7.03 0.76 -13.50
C HIS A 2 6.88 1.59 -12.23
N ILE A 3 6.74 0.94 -11.08
CA ILE A 3 6.59 1.57 -9.77
C ILE A 3 7.54 0.88 -8.79
N GLU A 4 8.36 1.70 -8.12
CA GLU A 4 9.35 1.24 -7.16
C GLU A 4 9.30 2.08 -5.88
N VAL A 5 9.35 1.41 -4.72
CA VAL A 5 9.53 2.05 -3.41
C VAL A 5 10.93 1.72 -2.90
N PHE A 6 11.74 2.74 -2.63
CA PHE A 6 13.15 2.56 -2.26
C PHE A 6 13.43 2.91 -0.78
N SER A 7 12.52 3.61 -0.11
CA SER A 7 12.56 3.79 1.34
C SER A 7 11.16 3.94 1.94
N ILE A 8 10.96 3.44 3.14
CA ILE A 8 9.73 3.64 3.92
C ILE A 8 10.03 3.64 5.42
N PHE A 9 9.41 4.56 6.12
CA PHE A 9 9.44 4.74 7.55
C PHE A 9 8.02 4.83 8.05
N VAL A 10 7.67 4.01 9.04
CA VAL A 10 6.38 4.09 9.74
C VAL A 10 6.64 4.17 11.23
N PHE A 11 5.95 5.10 11.87
CA PHE A 11 5.96 5.27 13.31
C PHE A 11 4.53 5.37 13.82
N LEU A 12 4.22 4.58 14.86
CA LEU A 12 2.92 4.52 15.48
C LEU A 12 3.04 4.80 16.96
N TYR A 13 2.20 5.68 17.46
CA TYR A 13 2.15 6.02 18.88
C TYR A 13 0.71 5.94 19.36
N SER A 14 0.48 5.31 20.51
CA SER A 14 -0.81 5.37 21.19
C SER A 14 -0.76 6.45 22.26
N ALA A 15 -1.65 7.43 22.17
CA ALA A 15 -1.88 8.37 23.25
C ALA A 15 -2.53 7.62 24.43
N ALA A 16 -1.73 7.19 25.40
CA ALA A 16 -2.25 6.49 26.57
C ALA A 16 -3.03 7.45 27.47
N MET A 17 -4.35 7.20 27.62
CA MET A 17 -5.07 7.64 28.81
C MET A 17 -4.65 6.76 30.02
N PRO A 18 -4.63 7.29 31.25
CA PRO A 18 -4.11 6.57 32.41
C PRO A 18 -5.07 5.46 32.84
N ALA A 19 -4.98 4.28 32.20
CA ALA A 19 -5.47 3.01 32.73
C ALA A 19 -4.88 1.80 31.95
N THR A 20 -3.77 1.27 32.46
CA THR A 20 -3.42 -0.18 32.45
C THR A 20 -3.41 -1.00 31.15
N THR A 21 -3.49 -0.44 29.94
CA THR A 21 -3.29 -1.23 28.71
C THR A 21 -1.83 -1.19 28.27
N LEU A 22 -1.24 -2.36 28.00
CA LEU A 22 0.06 -2.47 27.32
C LEU A 22 -0.09 -1.86 25.92
N SER A 23 0.37 -0.62 25.78
CA SER A 23 0.52 0.07 24.51
C SER A 23 1.65 -0.61 23.73
N VAL A 24 1.31 -1.26 22.61
CA VAL A 24 2.30 -1.82 21.69
C VAL A 24 2.44 -0.84 20.52
N SER A 25 3.50 -0.05 20.55
CA SER A 25 3.91 0.79 19.41
C SER A 25 4.58 -0.09 18.35
N LEU A 26 4.18 0.06 17.10
CA LEU A 26 4.88 -0.53 15.96
C LEU A 26 5.67 0.55 15.22
N SER A 27 6.95 0.31 14.97
CA SER A 27 7.76 1.22 14.16
C SER A 27 8.79 0.43 13.37
N PHE A 28 9.01 0.87 12.13
CA PHE A 28 10.05 0.34 11.26
C PHE A 28 10.62 1.43 10.37
N ASN A 29 11.87 1.24 9.96
CA ASN A 29 12.59 2.13 9.07
C ASN A 29 13.42 1.31 8.07
N PHE A 30 13.02 1.34 6.80
CA PHE A 30 13.75 0.75 5.70
C PHE A 30 14.33 1.86 4.83
N THR A 31 15.65 2.02 4.88
CA THR A 31 16.41 2.94 4.03
C THR A 31 16.97 2.28 2.77
N SER A 32 16.86 0.96 2.68
CA SER A 32 17.28 0.15 1.52
C SER A 32 16.59 -1.21 1.55
N PHE A 33 16.52 -1.85 0.38
CA PHE A 33 15.98 -3.20 0.21
C PHE A 33 17.00 -4.12 -0.47
N GLY A 34 16.70 -5.42 -0.52
CA GLY A 34 17.54 -6.41 -1.20
C GLY A 34 18.44 -7.25 -0.29
N SER A 35 18.58 -6.88 0.99
CA SER A 35 19.18 -7.75 2.00
C SER A 35 18.12 -8.66 2.62
N TYR A 36 18.52 -9.87 3.04
CA TYR A 36 17.61 -10.78 3.75
C TYR A 36 17.01 -10.14 5.01
N GLU A 37 17.82 -9.39 5.76
CA GLU A 37 17.42 -8.76 7.02
C GLU A 37 16.31 -7.71 6.85
N ASN A 38 16.31 -6.95 5.74
CA ASN A 38 15.24 -5.99 5.48
C ASN A 38 14.03 -6.69 4.84
N ASN A 39 14.28 -7.62 3.92
CA ASN A 39 13.24 -8.22 3.10
C ASN A 39 12.32 -9.17 3.89
N ARG A 40 12.81 -9.81 4.96
CA ARG A 40 12.02 -10.76 5.78
C ARG A 40 10.77 -10.14 6.43
N PHE A 41 10.71 -8.82 6.54
CA PHE A 41 9.59 -8.09 7.15
C PHE A 41 8.56 -7.58 6.14
N ILE A 42 8.79 -7.79 4.84
CA ILE A 42 7.92 -7.35 3.76
C ILE A 42 7.39 -8.56 3.02
N LYS A 43 6.08 -8.63 2.86
CA LYS A 43 5.39 -9.67 2.11
C LYS A 43 4.91 -9.11 0.77
N PRO A 44 5.64 -9.35 -0.34
CA PRO A 44 5.13 -9.05 -1.67
C PRO A 44 4.02 -10.04 -2.07
N THR A 45 3.02 -9.56 -2.80
CA THR A 45 1.92 -10.35 -3.38
C THR A 45 1.51 -9.80 -4.73
N GLY A 46 0.81 -10.60 -5.54
CA GLY A 46 0.51 -10.25 -6.93
C GLY A 46 1.78 -10.25 -7.76
N ASP A 47 1.96 -9.21 -8.57
CA ASP A 47 3.12 -9.00 -9.43
C ASP A 47 4.30 -8.32 -8.70
N ALA A 48 4.15 -8.01 -7.41
CA ALA A 48 5.20 -7.36 -6.64
C ALA A 48 6.36 -8.30 -6.32
N TYR A 49 7.57 -7.75 -6.24
CA TYR A 49 8.76 -8.45 -5.75
C TYR A 49 9.76 -7.47 -5.14
N ILE A 50 10.78 -7.98 -4.47
CA ILE A 50 11.82 -7.15 -3.86
C ILE A 50 13.12 -7.34 -4.64
N SER A 51 13.77 -6.23 -4.99
CA SER A 51 15.09 -6.20 -5.62
C SER A 51 16.09 -5.40 -4.78
N PRO A 52 17.39 -5.39 -5.11
CA PRO A 52 18.37 -4.49 -4.49
C PRO A 52 18.08 -2.99 -4.65
N GLN A 53 17.25 -2.62 -5.63
CA GLN A 53 16.88 -1.22 -5.87
C GLN A 53 15.71 -0.79 -4.97
N GLY A 54 14.77 -1.71 -4.73
CA GLY A 54 13.58 -1.39 -3.94
C GLY A 54 12.52 -2.49 -4.00
N ILE A 55 11.36 -2.18 -3.42
CA ILE A 55 10.14 -2.96 -3.64
C ILE A 55 9.59 -2.57 -5.00
N GLN A 56 9.54 -3.54 -5.91
CA GLN A 56 8.98 -3.41 -7.24
C GLN A 56 7.49 -3.76 -7.14
N LEU A 57 6.58 -2.78 -7.23
CA LEU A 57 5.13 -3.02 -7.13
C LEU A 57 4.52 -3.48 -8.45
N THR A 58 5.19 -3.17 -9.56
CA THR A 58 4.83 -3.61 -10.91
C THR A 58 6.10 -4.08 -11.62
N PRO A 59 6.01 -5.01 -12.58
CA PRO A 59 7.18 -5.55 -13.28
C PRO A 59 8.13 -4.48 -13.83
N ASN A 60 9.43 -4.65 -13.57
CA ASN A 60 10.50 -3.76 -14.04
C ASN A 60 11.29 -4.38 -15.21
N GLU A 61 10.95 -5.58 -15.65
CA GLU A 61 11.63 -6.23 -16.76
C GLU A 61 11.19 -5.61 -18.09
N PHE A 62 12.09 -5.53 -19.08
CA PHE A 62 11.78 -4.95 -20.39
C PHE A 62 10.80 -5.82 -21.20
N ASN A 63 10.85 -7.14 -21.00
CA ASN A 63 10.08 -8.13 -21.76
C ASN A 63 8.86 -8.69 -21.02
N VAL A 64 8.48 -8.10 -19.88
CA VAL A 64 7.30 -8.52 -19.12
C VAL A 64 6.17 -7.53 -19.40
N SER A 65 4.98 -8.05 -19.68
CA SER A 65 3.80 -7.21 -19.86
C SER A 65 3.48 -6.50 -18.55
N GLN A 66 3.30 -5.18 -18.63
CA GLN A 66 2.83 -4.35 -17.51
C GLN A 66 1.32 -4.08 -17.61
N VAL A 67 0.64 -4.70 -18.58
CA VAL A 67 -0.80 -4.54 -18.77
C VAL A 67 -1.52 -5.22 -17.61
N GLU A 68 -2.38 -4.47 -16.93
CA GLU A 68 -3.17 -4.94 -15.77
C GLU A 68 -2.35 -5.48 -14.60
N ALA A 69 -1.04 -5.17 -14.54
CA ALA A 69 -0.17 -5.60 -13.46
C ALA A 69 -0.64 -5.00 -12.12
N VAL A 70 -0.65 -5.81 -11.07
CA VAL A 70 -1.04 -5.40 -9.72
C VAL A 70 -0.16 -6.10 -8.71
N GLY A 71 0.57 -5.32 -7.92
CA GLY A 71 1.40 -5.83 -6.85
C GLY A 71 1.18 -5.05 -5.56
N LEU A 72 1.22 -5.76 -4.44
CA LEU A 72 1.18 -5.17 -3.11
C LEU A 72 2.39 -5.64 -2.31
N ALA A 73 2.85 -4.78 -1.41
CA ALA A 73 3.82 -5.12 -0.39
C ALA A 73 3.27 -4.74 0.97
N THR A 74 3.14 -5.71 1.87
CA THR A 74 2.64 -5.49 3.23
C THR A 74 3.71 -5.77 4.27
N TYR A 75 3.68 -5.02 5.37
CA TYR A 75 4.51 -5.32 6.54
C TYR A 75 3.95 -6.58 7.25
N ILE A 76 4.84 -7.43 7.76
CA ILE A 76 4.44 -8.75 8.28
C ILE A 76 3.67 -8.68 9.60
N ASP A 77 3.97 -7.71 10.47
CA ASP A 77 3.30 -7.63 11.77
C ASP A 77 2.00 -6.84 11.65
N PRO A 78 0.88 -7.33 12.22
CA PRO A 78 -0.38 -6.61 12.24
C PRO A 78 -0.29 -5.27 12.95
N LEU A 79 -0.97 -4.28 12.38
CA LEU A 79 -1.16 -2.98 13.00
C LEU A 79 -2.46 -2.95 13.82
N HIS A 80 -2.35 -2.69 15.12
CA HIS A 80 -3.48 -2.43 15.99
C HIS A 80 -3.88 -0.95 15.96
N LEU A 81 -4.84 -0.60 15.09
CA LEU A 81 -5.28 0.79 14.87
C LEU A 81 -6.15 1.34 16.00
N TRP A 82 -6.92 0.48 16.67
CA TRP A 82 -7.86 0.88 17.71
C TRP A 82 -8.21 -0.29 18.61
N ASP A 83 -8.55 0.01 19.86
CA ASP A 83 -9.09 -0.95 20.82
C ASP A 83 -10.57 -0.68 21.08
N ASN A 84 -11.42 -1.65 20.76
CA ASN A 84 -12.87 -1.52 20.92
C ASN A 84 -13.31 -1.41 22.39
N SER A 85 -12.55 -2.01 23.31
CA SER A 85 -12.95 -2.03 24.73
C SER A 85 -12.74 -0.68 25.42
N SER A 86 -11.63 0.00 25.09
CA SER A 86 -11.27 1.31 25.64
C SER A 86 -11.67 2.49 24.74
N GLY A 87 -11.96 2.25 23.47
CA GLY A 87 -12.19 3.31 22.47
C GLY A 87 -10.92 4.06 22.08
N ASN A 88 -9.75 3.59 22.49
CA ASN A 88 -8.46 4.23 22.17
C ASN A 88 -8.11 4.02 20.70
N LEU A 89 -7.61 5.10 20.08
CA LEU A 89 -7.09 5.10 18.71
C LEU A 89 -5.57 5.23 18.73
N CYS A 90 -4.92 4.71 17.69
CA CYS A 90 -3.50 4.89 17.45
C CYS A 90 -3.26 6.08 16.50
N ASP A 91 -2.28 6.91 16.81
CA ASP A 91 -1.75 7.92 15.90
C ASP A 91 -0.66 7.30 15.02
N PHE A 92 -0.59 7.69 13.75
CA PHE A 92 0.42 7.20 12.82
C PHE A 92 1.08 8.31 12.02
N ALA A 93 2.36 8.11 11.73
CA ALA A 93 3.11 8.88 10.76
C ALA A 93 3.85 7.92 9.83
N THR A 94 3.76 8.16 8.53
CA THR A 94 4.50 7.41 7.51
C THR A 94 5.23 8.38 6.59
N HIS A 95 6.45 8.00 6.21
CA HIS A 95 7.23 8.68 5.19
C HIS A 95 7.77 7.61 4.26
N PHE A 96 7.55 7.76 2.97
CA PHE A 96 8.12 6.85 1.99
C PHE A 96 8.54 7.62 0.75
N SER A 97 9.39 6.98 -0.03
CA SER A 97 9.88 7.55 -1.28
C SER A 97 9.76 6.49 -2.35
N PHE A 98 9.21 6.91 -3.48
CA PHE A 98 8.88 6.05 -4.59
C PHE A 98 9.19 6.74 -5.92
N VAL A 99 9.35 5.93 -6.96
CA VAL A 99 9.43 6.37 -8.35
C VAL A 99 8.29 5.75 -9.13
N ILE A 100 7.66 6.56 -9.96
CA ILE A 100 6.80 6.10 -11.05
C ILE A 100 7.54 6.39 -12.36
N ASP A 101 7.90 5.33 -13.09
CA ASP A 101 8.59 5.43 -14.37
C ASP A 101 7.68 4.95 -15.52
N SER A 102 7.29 5.90 -16.37
CA SER A 102 6.53 5.62 -17.60
C SER A 102 7.41 5.06 -18.72
N ARG A 103 8.74 5.12 -18.60
CA ARG A 103 9.74 4.80 -19.62
C ARG A 103 9.54 5.59 -20.90
N GLY A 104 9.21 6.87 -20.76
CA GLY A 104 8.93 7.78 -21.86
C GLY A 104 7.60 7.50 -22.59
N ARG A 105 6.74 6.61 -22.08
CA ARG A 105 5.41 6.38 -22.66
C ARG A 105 4.53 7.59 -22.42
N ARG A 106 3.84 8.02 -23.48
CA ARG A 106 2.87 9.13 -23.43
C ARG A 106 1.61 8.78 -22.63
N TYR A 107 1.22 7.51 -22.66
CA TYR A 107 0.09 6.97 -21.90
C TYR A 107 0.62 5.97 -20.89
N PHE A 108 0.39 6.26 -19.62
CA PHE A 108 0.78 5.43 -18.48
C PHE A 108 -0.30 5.55 -17.40
N ALA A 109 -0.42 4.48 -16.62
CA ALA A 109 -1.46 4.26 -15.63
C ALA A 109 -1.02 3.09 -14.72
N ASP A 110 -1.62 2.88 -13.55
CA ASP A 110 -2.72 3.69 -12.96
C ASP A 110 -2.24 4.51 -11.75
N GLY A 111 -1.46 3.93 -10.84
CA GLY A 111 -0.89 4.69 -9.73
C GLY A 111 -0.33 3.78 -8.62
N ILE A 112 -0.06 4.39 -7.47
CA ILE A 112 0.36 3.70 -6.24
C ILE A 112 -0.51 4.14 -5.06
N THR A 113 -0.79 3.18 -4.16
CA THR A 113 -1.59 3.43 -2.96
C THR A 113 -0.85 2.97 -1.71
N PHE A 114 -0.76 3.86 -0.71
CA PHE A 114 -0.47 3.48 0.68
C PHE A 114 -1.79 3.11 1.35
N PHE A 115 -1.87 1.98 2.05
CA PHE A 115 -3.15 1.51 2.60
C PHE A 115 -3.04 0.83 3.97
N PHE A 116 -4.16 0.81 4.69
CA PHE A 116 -4.43 -0.11 5.78
C PHE A 116 -5.61 -0.99 5.40
N ALA A 117 -5.46 -2.31 5.56
CA ALA A 117 -6.50 -3.29 5.27
C ALA A 117 -6.49 -4.40 6.34
N PRO A 118 -7.55 -5.23 6.41
CA PRO A 118 -7.58 -6.38 7.30
C PRO A 118 -6.36 -7.29 7.10
N VAL A 119 -5.90 -7.96 8.16
CA VAL A 119 -4.68 -8.79 8.16
C VAL A 119 -4.70 -9.89 7.08
N ASN A 120 -5.89 -10.35 6.69
CA ASN A 120 -6.11 -11.36 5.67
C ASN A 120 -6.51 -10.78 4.30
N TYR A 121 -6.23 -9.50 4.04
CA TYR A 121 -6.51 -8.86 2.77
C TYR A 121 -5.85 -9.63 1.62
N SER A 122 -6.59 -9.75 0.51
CA SER A 122 -6.10 -10.39 -0.70
C SER A 122 -6.57 -9.64 -1.94
N ILE A 123 -5.69 -9.55 -2.93
CA ILE A 123 -6.00 -8.88 -4.20
C ILE A 123 -7.07 -9.71 -4.92
N LYS A 124 -8.23 -9.09 -5.18
CA LYS A 124 -9.27 -9.71 -6.02
C LYS A 124 -8.92 -9.55 -7.49
N PRO A 125 -9.33 -10.49 -8.37
CA PRO A 125 -9.06 -10.37 -9.81
C PRO A 125 -9.58 -9.06 -10.42
N THR A 126 -10.65 -8.49 -9.86
CA THR A 126 -11.27 -7.23 -10.29
C THR A 126 -10.56 -5.98 -9.73
N ALA A 127 -9.65 -6.14 -8.77
CA ALA A 127 -8.93 -5.04 -8.13
C ALA A 127 -7.67 -4.66 -8.94
N ARG A 128 -7.84 -4.42 -10.24
CA ARG A 128 -6.77 -4.01 -11.18
C ARG A 128 -7.06 -2.61 -11.74
N GLY A 129 -6.08 -2.03 -12.44
CA GLY A 129 -6.22 -0.72 -13.06
C GLY A 129 -6.43 0.39 -12.01
N GLY A 130 -7.37 1.30 -12.28
CA GLY A 130 -7.73 2.43 -11.40
C GLY A 130 -8.16 2.10 -9.97
N SER A 131 -8.39 0.82 -9.65
CA SER A 131 -8.59 0.40 -8.26
C SER A 131 -7.28 0.18 -7.48
N MET A 132 -6.13 0.17 -8.15
CA MET A 132 -4.78 0.07 -7.59
C MET A 132 -4.62 -1.06 -6.56
N GLY A 133 -5.21 -2.23 -6.84
CA GLY A 133 -5.15 -3.38 -5.93
C GLY A 133 -6.17 -3.37 -4.80
N MET A 134 -7.03 -2.35 -4.70
CA MET A 134 -8.02 -2.16 -3.64
C MET A 134 -9.41 -2.67 -4.01
N ASN A 135 -10.08 -3.32 -3.06
CA ASN A 135 -11.45 -3.81 -3.24
C ASN A 135 -12.47 -2.67 -3.00
N THR A 136 -12.65 -1.84 -4.01
CA THR A 136 -13.48 -0.62 -3.98
C THR A 136 -15.00 -0.87 -4.06
N GLY A 137 -15.47 -2.12 -4.09
CA GLY A 137 -16.90 -2.45 -3.97
C GLY A 137 -17.77 -2.16 -5.20
N PHE A 138 -17.20 -1.67 -6.32
CA PHE A 138 -17.93 -1.43 -7.58
C PHE A 138 -18.56 -2.70 -8.20
N ALA A 139 -18.23 -3.90 -7.71
CA ALA A 139 -18.71 -5.18 -8.23
C ALA A 139 -19.78 -5.87 -7.36
N ASN A 140 -20.62 -5.13 -6.62
CA ASN A 140 -21.69 -5.68 -5.75
C ASN A 140 -21.22 -6.67 -4.66
N SER A 141 -19.94 -6.66 -4.28
CA SER A 141 -19.44 -7.41 -3.13
C SER A 141 -19.38 -6.51 -1.90
N SER A 142 -19.70 -7.04 -0.72
CA SER A 142 -19.42 -6.38 0.57
C SER A 142 -17.98 -5.86 0.56
N ALA A 143 -17.81 -4.54 0.51
CA ALA A 143 -16.50 -3.92 0.47
C ALA A 143 -15.73 -4.34 1.72
N GLU A 144 -14.49 -4.80 1.54
CA GLU A 144 -13.59 -4.99 2.68
C GLU A 144 -13.16 -3.59 3.11
N PRO A 145 -13.35 -3.18 4.37
CA PRO A 145 -13.01 -1.83 4.79
C PRO A 145 -11.50 -1.64 4.68
N PHE A 146 -11.07 -0.57 4.04
CA PHE A 146 -9.68 -0.16 3.96
C PHE A 146 -9.57 1.35 4.06
N PHE A 147 -8.39 1.81 4.47
CA PHE A 147 -7.95 3.20 4.36
C PHE A 147 -6.88 3.27 3.27
N ALA A 148 -6.87 4.35 2.48
CA ALA A 148 -5.94 4.52 1.38
C ALA A 148 -5.54 5.98 1.18
N VAL A 149 -4.29 6.19 0.76
CA VAL A 149 -3.78 7.43 0.17
C VAL A 149 -3.21 7.07 -1.18
N GLU A 150 -3.71 7.71 -2.24
CA GLU A 150 -3.36 7.40 -3.63
C GLU A 150 -2.49 8.48 -4.28
N PHE A 151 -1.64 8.03 -5.20
CA PHE A 151 -0.94 8.86 -6.17
C PHE A 151 -1.40 8.38 -7.55
N ASP A 152 -2.54 8.92 -7.97
CA ASP A 152 -3.21 8.56 -9.22
C ASP A 152 -2.58 9.30 -10.42
N THR A 153 -2.24 8.53 -11.45
CA THR A 153 -1.63 9.03 -12.68
C THR A 153 -2.58 8.97 -13.87
N PHE A 154 -3.78 8.42 -13.69
CA PHE A 154 -4.71 8.17 -14.77
C PHE A 154 -6.16 8.37 -14.35
N ARG A 155 -6.79 9.40 -14.92
CA ARG A 155 -8.20 9.70 -14.66
C ARG A 155 -9.12 8.56 -15.12
N ASN A 156 -9.80 7.90 -14.20
CA ASN A 156 -10.86 6.93 -14.42
C ASN A 156 -12.25 7.56 -14.14
N PRO A 157 -13.01 8.00 -15.17
CA PRO A 157 -14.25 8.75 -14.98
C PRO A 157 -15.31 8.09 -14.08
N LEU A 158 -15.33 6.76 -13.99
CA LEU A 158 -16.27 5.99 -13.17
C LEU A 158 -15.75 5.65 -11.78
N LEU A 159 -14.46 5.81 -11.48
CA LEU A 159 -13.89 5.51 -10.17
C LEU A 159 -13.60 6.81 -9.42
N ASP A 160 -12.92 7.77 -10.05
CA ASP A 160 -12.50 9.03 -9.43
C ASP A 160 -13.69 9.93 -9.03
N GLN A 161 -14.86 9.73 -9.65
CA GLN A 161 -16.07 10.47 -9.28
C GLN A 161 -16.69 9.98 -7.96
N PHE A 162 -16.39 8.75 -7.53
CA PHE A 162 -16.96 8.14 -6.33
C PHE A 162 -15.91 7.90 -5.24
N ILE A 163 -14.63 7.94 -5.58
CA ILE A 163 -13.52 7.87 -4.64
C ILE A 163 -13.24 9.30 -4.14
N ILE A 164 -13.79 9.63 -2.97
CA ILE A 164 -13.58 10.92 -2.28
C ILE A 164 -12.28 10.92 -1.47
N TRP A 165 -11.14 10.65 -2.10
CA TRP A 165 -9.82 10.87 -1.49
C TRP A 165 -9.09 12.04 -2.16
N ALA A 166 -8.11 12.59 -1.46
CA ALA A 166 -7.34 13.73 -1.93
C ALA A 166 -6.43 13.32 -3.09
N HIS A 167 -6.66 13.87 -4.27
CA HIS A 167 -5.66 13.92 -5.33
C HIS A 167 -4.54 14.87 -4.89
N MET A 168 -3.28 14.40 -4.88
CA MET A 168 -2.09 15.23 -4.64
C MET A 168 -1.30 15.48 -5.93
#